data_AF-N9BX70-F1
#
_entry.id   AF-N9BX70-F1
#
_cell.length_a   1.000
_cell.length_b   1.000
_cell.length_c   1.000
_cell.angle_alpha   90.00
_cell.angle_beta   90.00
_cell.angle_gamma   90.00
#
_symmetry.space_group_name_H-M   'P 1'
#
loop_
_entity.id
_entity.type
_entity.pdbx_description
1 polymer ?
#
loop_
_entity_poly.entity_id
_entity_poly.type
_entity_poly.pdbx_seq_one_letter_code
_entity_poly.pdbx_strand_id
1 'polypeptide(L)'
;MSDKEIQRLAVLKDVRDQRIIQVRAAEILNLSTRQITRLLQKLKQDGVSGLTHASRGQPGHRRHDDLLKSKCLSIISEHLLGFGPTLAHEKLSSMFDLNIPVETLRRWMTANDLWIPRSKRLNPTINSRVINIHTTFGQHFLQFTIANAIFTILAHSPKNDFALKKGFICCTFS
;
A
#
# COMPACT_ATOMS: atom_id res chain seq x y z
N MET A 1 -22.85 14.47 3.83
CA MET A 1 -23.89 14.71 2.81
C MET A 1 -23.39 15.81 1.89
N SER A 2 -23.61 15.71 0.59
CA SER A 2 -23.29 16.77 -0.39
C SER A 2 -24.40 17.83 -0.40
N ASP A 3 -24.09 19.07 -0.75
CA ASP A 3 -25.06 20.17 -0.87
C ASP A 3 -26.25 19.82 -1.77
N LYS A 4 -26.01 19.05 -2.84
CA LYS A 4 -27.07 18.55 -3.73
C LYS A 4 -28.03 17.58 -3.02
N GLU A 5 -27.52 16.74 -2.11
CA GLU A 5 -28.34 15.81 -1.32
C GLU A 5 -29.18 16.58 -0.29
N ILE A 6 -28.64 17.65 0.28
CA ILE A 6 -29.34 18.53 1.23
C ILE A 6 -30.49 19.28 0.53
N GLN A 7 -30.21 19.92 -0.61
CA GLN A 7 -31.23 20.61 -1.39
C GLN A 7 -32.35 19.66 -1.83
N ARG A 8 -32.00 18.46 -2.29
CA ARG A 8 -32.97 17.43 -2.67
C ARG A 8 -33.86 17.02 -1.49
N LEU A 9 -33.30 16.85 -0.30
CA LEU A 9 -34.08 16.53 0.90
C LEU A 9 -35.08 17.64 1.22
N ALA A 10 -34.68 18.90 1.13
CA ALA A 10 -35.57 20.05 1.40
C ALA A 10 -36.77 20.04 0.44
N VAL A 11 -36.53 19.95 -0.86
CA VAL A 11 -37.59 19.95 -1.88
C VAL A 11 -38.52 18.73 -1.71
N LEU A 12 -37.97 17.54 -1.42
CA LEU A 12 -38.81 16.35 -1.20
C LEU A 12 -39.66 16.45 0.07
N LYS A 13 -39.19 17.14 1.12
CA LYS A 13 -40.01 17.45 2.30
C LYS A 13 -41.16 18.37 1.93
N ASP A 14 -40.93 19.40 1.13
CA ASP A 14 -42.00 20.31 0.70
C ASP A 14 -43.05 19.62 -0.18
N VAL A 15 -42.66 18.64 -1.01
CA VAL A 15 -43.60 17.79 -1.76
C VAL A 15 -44.42 16.93 -0.80
N ARG A 16 -43.79 16.36 0.23
CA ARG A 16 -44.48 15.53 1.24
C ARG A 16 -45.47 16.34 2.07
N ASP A 17 -45.10 17.58 2.42
CA ASP A 17 -45.92 18.53 3.16
C ASP A 17 -46.98 19.20 2.26
N GLN A 18 -47.15 18.73 1.02
CA GLN A 18 -48.10 19.22 0.01
C GLN A 18 -47.97 20.72 -0.33
N ARG A 19 -46.82 21.34 -0.03
CA ARG A 19 -46.54 22.75 -0.36
C ARG A 19 -46.26 22.96 -1.84
N ILE A 20 -45.69 21.95 -2.49
CA ILE A 20 -45.36 21.97 -3.92
C ILE A 20 -45.78 20.65 -4.60
N ILE A 21 -46.19 20.75 -5.85
CA ILE A 21 -46.53 19.59 -6.69
C ILE A 21 -45.27 18.90 -7.24
N GLN A 22 -45.37 17.61 -7.57
CA GLN A 22 -44.25 16.82 -8.10
C GLN A 22 -43.66 17.39 -9.39
N VAL A 23 -44.49 17.98 -10.26
CA VAL A 23 -44.04 18.63 -11.50
C VAL A 23 -43.14 19.83 -11.20
N ARG A 24 -43.53 20.64 -10.21
CA ARG A 24 -42.73 21.80 -9.78
C ARG A 24 -41.41 21.37 -9.14
N ALA A 25 -41.43 20.31 -8.33
CA ALA A 25 -40.20 19.74 -7.77
C ALA A 25 -39.26 19.19 -8.86
N ALA A 26 -39.80 18.67 -9.97
CA ALA A 26 -39.02 18.18 -11.12
C ALA A 26 -38.27 19.32 -11.79
N GLU A 27 -38.92 20.47 -11.95
CA GLU A 27 -38.29 21.69 -12.46
C GLU A 27 -37.20 22.20 -11.51
N ILE A 28 -37.46 22.29 -10.20
CA ILE A 28 -36.49 22.78 -9.21
C ILE A 28 -35.23 21.91 -9.16
N LEU A 29 -35.40 20.59 -9.19
CA LEU A 29 -34.29 19.64 -9.07
C LEU A 29 -33.67 19.25 -10.41
N ASN A 30 -34.23 19.71 -11.54
CA ASN A 30 -33.90 19.27 -12.90
C ASN A 30 -33.92 17.73 -13.02
N LEU A 31 -34.97 17.10 -12.50
CA LEU A 31 -35.18 15.65 -12.53
C LEU A 31 -36.52 15.31 -13.17
N SER A 32 -36.63 14.12 -13.72
CA SER A 32 -37.92 13.62 -14.20
C SER A 32 -38.89 13.36 -13.04
N THR A 33 -40.20 13.48 -13.31
CA THR A 33 -41.25 13.15 -12.35
C THR A 33 -41.13 11.71 -11.83
N ARG A 34 -40.80 10.74 -12.69
CA ARG A 34 -40.50 9.35 -12.29
C ARG A 34 -39.34 9.26 -11.27
N GLN A 35 -38.28 10.04 -11.44
CA GLN A 35 -37.18 10.07 -10.48
C GLN A 35 -37.64 10.63 -9.13
N ILE A 36 -38.50 11.65 -9.13
CA ILE A 36 -39.09 12.19 -7.90
C ILE A 36 -39.95 11.14 -7.20
N THR A 37 -40.83 10.43 -7.92
CA THR A 37 -41.65 9.37 -7.34
C THR A 37 -40.78 8.29 -6.69
N ARG A 38 -39.70 7.86 -7.36
CA ARG A 38 -38.73 6.90 -6.80
C ARG A 38 -38.03 7.44 -5.55
N LEU A 39 -37.65 8.71 -5.54
CA LEU A 39 -37.00 9.34 -4.39
C LEU A 39 -37.96 9.47 -3.19
N LEU A 40 -39.24 9.79 -3.42
CA LEU A 40 -40.27 9.80 -2.39
C LEU A 40 -40.49 8.40 -1.79
N GLN A 41 -40.53 7.37 -2.64
CA GLN A 41 -40.62 5.98 -2.17
C GLN A 41 -39.42 5.59 -1.31
N LYS A 42 -38.20 5.91 -1.74
CA LYS A 42 -36.98 5.69 -0.94
C LYS A 42 -36.98 6.45 0.37
N LEU A 43 -37.39 7.72 0.35
CA LEU A 43 -37.52 8.54 1.57
C LEU A 43 -38.56 7.95 2.54
N LYS A 44 -39.61 7.29 2.03
CA LYS A 44 -40.61 6.61 2.87
C LYS A 44 -40.08 5.29 3.47
N GLN A 45 -39.26 4.56 2.73
CA GLN A 45 -38.72 3.25 3.14
C GLN A 45 -37.53 3.40 4.09
N ASP A 46 -36.53 4.18 3.70
CA ASP A 46 -35.23 4.26 4.36
C ASP A 46 -35.03 5.60 5.09
N GLY A 47 -35.96 6.56 4.95
CA GLY A 47 -35.78 7.89 5.50
C GLY A 47 -34.64 8.67 4.82
N VAL A 48 -33.91 9.47 5.59
CA VAL A 48 -32.84 10.34 5.06
C VAL A 48 -31.66 9.53 4.52
N SER A 49 -31.41 8.33 5.05
CA SER A 49 -30.31 7.47 4.61
C SER A 49 -30.52 6.99 3.17
N GLY A 50 -31.75 6.73 2.73
CA GLY A 50 -32.07 6.31 1.36
C GLY A 50 -31.82 7.37 0.28
N LEU A 51 -31.70 8.64 0.67
CA LEU A 51 -31.32 9.74 -0.23
C LEU A 51 -29.81 9.91 -0.36
N THR A 52 -29.05 9.31 0.56
CA THR A 52 -27.59 9.28 0.44
C THR A 52 -27.20 8.29 -0.66
N HIS A 53 -26.12 8.59 -1.37
CA HIS A 53 -25.62 7.70 -2.40
C HIS A 53 -25.29 6.31 -1.81
N ALA A 54 -25.94 5.26 -2.29
CA ALA A 54 -25.88 3.90 -1.72
C ALA A 54 -24.46 3.31 -1.65
N SER A 55 -23.56 3.74 -2.53
CA SER A 55 -22.15 3.32 -2.50
C SER A 55 -21.28 4.13 -1.53
N ARG A 56 -21.82 5.07 -0.76
CA ARG A 56 -21.05 5.75 0.30
C ARG A 56 -20.67 4.73 1.37
N GLY A 57 -19.37 4.62 1.63
CA GLY A 57 -18.81 3.67 2.59
C GLY A 57 -18.67 2.23 2.06
N GLN A 58 -19.19 1.92 0.86
CA GLN A 58 -19.02 0.61 0.27
C GLN A 58 -17.69 0.51 -0.49
N PRO A 59 -16.95 -0.61 -0.37
CA PRO A 59 -15.81 -0.87 -1.23
C PRO A 59 -16.27 -0.93 -2.68
N GLY A 60 -15.51 -0.29 -3.58
CA GLY A 60 -15.85 -0.29 -5.00
C GLY A 60 -15.79 -1.69 -5.62
N HIS A 61 -16.65 -1.98 -6.59
CA HIS A 61 -16.73 -3.26 -7.32
C HIS A 61 -15.41 -3.71 -7.99
N ARG A 62 -14.41 -2.83 -8.11
CA ARG A 62 -13.06 -3.13 -8.67
C ARG A 62 -12.00 -3.33 -7.58
N ARG A 63 -12.40 -3.67 -6.36
CA ARG A 63 -11.46 -3.98 -5.28
C ARG A 63 -10.75 -5.29 -5.64
N HIS A 64 -9.43 -5.24 -5.66
CA HIS A 64 -8.60 -6.44 -5.75
C HIS A 64 -8.67 -7.18 -4.41
N ASP A 65 -8.55 -8.51 -4.46
CA ASP A 65 -8.54 -9.34 -3.25
C ASP A 65 -7.50 -8.82 -2.25
N ASP A 66 -7.95 -8.54 -1.02
CA ASP A 66 -7.08 -8.00 0.02
C ASP A 66 -5.91 -8.95 0.34
N LEU A 67 -6.11 -10.26 0.11
CA LEU A 67 -5.08 -11.28 0.26
C LEU A 67 -3.99 -11.19 -0.83
N LEU A 68 -4.36 -10.87 -2.07
CA LEU A 68 -3.37 -10.62 -3.12
C LEU A 68 -2.60 -9.33 -2.83
N LYS A 69 -3.30 -8.29 -2.34
CA LYS A 69 -2.68 -7.04 -1.94
C LYS A 69 -1.66 -7.23 -0.82
N SER A 70 -2.01 -7.96 0.24
CA SER A 70 -1.10 -8.21 1.37
C SER A 70 0.12 -9.01 0.94
N LYS A 71 -0.06 -10.07 0.15
CA LYS A 71 1.05 -10.88 -0.40
C LYS A 71 1.99 -10.06 -1.27
N CYS A 72 1.46 -9.14 -2.09
CA CYS A 72 2.32 -8.29 -2.91
C CYS A 72 3.11 -7.29 -2.06
N LEU A 73 2.47 -6.71 -1.05
CA LEU A 73 3.12 -5.74 -0.17
C LEU A 73 4.23 -6.38 0.67
N SER A 74 4.04 -7.62 1.16
CA SER A 74 5.09 -8.33 1.90
C SER A 74 6.34 -8.55 1.02
N ILE A 75 6.14 -9.06 -0.21
CA ILE A 75 7.23 -9.26 -1.17
C ILE A 75 7.96 -7.96 -1.48
N ILE A 76 7.23 -6.85 -1.68
CA ILE A 76 7.84 -5.56 -1.98
C ILE A 76 8.66 -5.05 -0.79
N SER A 77 8.13 -5.20 0.44
CA SER A 77 8.83 -4.76 1.64
C SER A 77 10.08 -5.58 1.96
N GLU A 78 10.11 -6.85 1.59
CA GLU A 78 11.25 -7.75 1.87
C GLU A 78 12.34 -7.66 0.81
N HIS A 79 11.96 -7.57 -0.47
CA HIS A 79 12.88 -7.76 -1.59
C HIS A 79 13.01 -6.56 -2.53
N LEU A 80 12.05 -5.63 -2.52
CA LEU A 80 11.96 -4.56 -3.53
C LEU A 80 11.90 -3.15 -2.92
N LEU A 81 12.51 -2.95 -1.75
CA LEU A 81 12.68 -1.62 -1.16
C LEU A 81 13.56 -0.74 -2.05
N GLY A 82 13.06 0.46 -2.38
CA GLY A 82 13.75 1.43 -3.25
C GLY A 82 13.49 1.27 -4.75
N PHE A 83 12.81 0.20 -5.17
CA PHE A 83 12.42 0.01 -6.56
C PHE A 83 11.20 0.87 -6.92
N GLY A 84 11.24 1.48 -8.12
CA GLY A 84 10.09 2.19 -8.66
C GLY A 84 8.95 1.25 -9.04
N PRO A 85 7.70 1.73 -9.16
CA PRO A 85 6.53 0.90 -9.43
C PRO A 85 6.61 0.10 -10.73
N THR A 86 7.30 0.62 -11.75
CA THR A 86 7.50 -0.11 -13.02
C THR A 86 8.45 -1.29 -12.85
N LEU A 87 9.59 -1.07 -12.19
CA LEU A 87 10.60 -2.11 -11.99
C LEU A 87 10.13 -3.17 -10.98
N ALA A 88 9.36 -2.75 -9.96
CA ALA A 88 8.69 -3.67 -9.05
C ALA A 88 7.69 -4.57 -9.79
N HIS A 89 6.93 -4.04 -10.76
CA HIS A 89 6.03 -4.84 -11.58
C HIS A 89 6.78 -5.89 -12.41
N GLU A 90 7.88 -5.51 -13.07
CA GLU A 90 8.70 -6.45 -13.85
C GLU A 90 9.21 -7.59 -12.96
N LYS A 91 9.74 -7.27 -11.77
CA LYS A 91 10.24 -8.28 -10.83
C LYS A 91 9.13 -9.16 -10.27
N LEU A 92 7.95 -8.60 -9.99
CA LEU A 92 6.79 -9.38 -9.56
C LEU A 92 6.29 -10.33 -10.64
N SER A 93 6.28 -9.89 -11.90
CA SER A 93 5.87 -10.73 -13.02
C SER A 93 6.88 -11.82 -13.35
N SER A 94 8.19 -11.55 -13.21
CA SER A 94 9.24 -12.53 -13.56
C SER A 94 9.55 -13.54 -12.46
N MET A 95 9.41 -13.18 -11.18
CA MET A 95 9.80 -14.06 -10.07
C MET A 95 8.63 -14.73 -9.37
N PHE A 96 7.44 -14.11 -9.40
CA PHE A 96 6.28 -14.54 -8.62
C PHE A 96 5.04 -14.82 -9.47
N ASP A 97 5.14 -14.67 -10.80
CA ASP A 97 4.04 -14.83 -11.78
C ASP A 97 2.78 -14.02 -11.44
N LEU A 98 2.94 -12.92 -10.70
CA LEU A 98 1.84 -12.03 -10.30
C LEU A 98 1.69 -10.90 -11.31
N ASN A 99 0.78 -11.07 -12.27
CA ASN A 99 0.48 -10.05 -13.26
C ASN A 99 -0.50 -9.00 -12.72
N ILE A 100 0.03 -8.01 -12.00
CA ILE A 100 -0.75 -6.88 -11.48
C ILE A 100 -0.42 -5.62 -12.28
N PRO A 101 -1.41 -4.87 -12.78
CA PRO A 101 -1.14 -3.68 -13.56
C PRO A 101 -0.37 -2.63 -12.73
N VAL A 102 0.62 -1.99 -13.37
CA VAL A 102 1.53 -1.02 -12.74
C VAL A 102 0.79 0.10 -11.99
N GLU A 103 -0.38 0.53 -12.49
CA GLU A 103 -1.20 1.57 -11.85
C GLU A 103 -1.78 1.13 -10.50
N THR A 104 -2.14 -0.15 -10.37
CA THR A 104 -2.61 -0.72 -9.11
C THR A 104 -1.45 -0.82 -8.12
N LEU A 105 -0.29 -1.28 -8.61
CA LEU A 105 0.92 -1.39 -7.80
C LEU A 105 1.37 -0.03 -7.28
N ARG A 106 1.38 1.00 -8.12
CA ARG A 106 1.69 2.37 -7.72
C ARG A 106 0.74 2.88 -6.63
N ARG A 107 -0.57 2.64 -6.77
CA ARG A 107 -1.57 3.03 -5.76
C ARG A 107 -1.33 2.32 -4.44
N TRP A 108 -0.99 1.02 -4.45
CA TRP A 108 -0.69 0.28 -3.24
C TRP A 108 0.61 0.74 -2.58
N MET A 109 1.68 0.93 -3.35
CA MET A 109 2.96 1.42 -2.83
C MET A 109 2.84 2.83 -2.24
N THR A 110 2.05 3.71 -2.88
CA THR A 110 1.79 5.07 -2.37
C THR A 110 0.94 5.06 -1.10
N ALA A 111 0.00 4.11 -0.98
CA ALA A 111 -0.88 4.01 0.19
C ALA A 111 -0.19 3.40 1.43
N ASN A 112 0.94 2.71 1.24
CA ASN A 112 1.73 2.13 2.33
C ASN A 112 3.07 2.86 2.54
N ASP A 113 3.20 4.09 2.01
CA ASP A 113 4.40 4.93 2.10
C ASP A 113 5.70 4.29 1.59
N LEU A 114 5.61 3.18 0.83
CA LEU A 114 6.74 2.49 0.19
C LEU A 114 7.30 3.30 -0.98
N TRP A 115 6.50 4.20 -1.55
CA TRP A 115 6.90 5.03 -2.69
C TRP A 115 6.22 6.39 -2.69
N ILE A 116 7.02 7.45 -2.81
CA ILE A 116 6.53 8.83 -2.87
C ILE A 116 6.43 9.28 -4.34
N PRO A 117 5.23 9.62 -4.83
CA PRO A 117 5.03 10.18 -6.16
C PRO A 117 5.86 11.44 -6.35
N ARG A 118 6.40 11.64 -7.56
CA ARG A 118 7.27 12.79 -7.86
C ARG A 118 6.62 14.14 -7.50
N SER A 119 5.31 14.28 -7.70
CA SER A 119 4.56 15.50 -7.36
C SER A 119 4.48 15.80 -5.86
N LYS A 120 4.62 14.77 -5.00
CA LYS A 120 4.61 14.91 -3.54
C LYS A 120 6.01 14.98 -2.94
N ARG A 121 7.07 14.85 -3.75
CA ARG A 121 8.44 15.05 -3.29
C ARG A 121 8.63 16.54 -3.05
N LEU A 122 8.89 16.91 -1.80
CA LEU A 122 9.19 18.29 -1.45
C LEU A 122 10.38 18.77 -2.27
N ASN A 123 10.31 20.01 -2.75
CA ASN A 123 11.38 20.61 -3.56
C ASN A 123 12.68 20.66 -2.73
N PRO A 124 13.78 20.01 -3.17
CA PRO A 124 15.02 19.95 -2.40
C PRO A 124 15.57 21.32 -2.02
N THR A 125 15.31 22.37 -2.82
CA THR A 125 15.80 23.72 -2.58
C THR A 125 15.17 24.42 -1.36
N ILE A 126 14.01 23.96 -0.89
CA ILE A 126 13.26 24.60 0.21
C ILE A 126 13.56 23.93 1.57
N ASN A 127 14.04 22.69 1.60
CA ASN A 127 14.08 21.85 2.81
C ASN A 127 15.47 21.42 3.28
N SER A 128 16.52 22.17 2.94
CA SER A 128 17.90 21.90 3.41
C SER A 128 18.08 21.98 4.94
N ARG A 129 17.09 22.49 5.70
CA ARG A 129 17.12 22.50 7.18
C ARG A 129 16.45 21.31 7.86
N VAL A 130 15.68 20.47 7.15
CA VAL A 130 14.86 19.41 7.79
C VAL A 130 15.43 18.00 7.56
N ILE A 131 16.42 17.85 6.68
CA ILE A 131 17.04 16.55 6.37
C ILE A 131 18.20 16.28 7.34
N ASN A 132 17.91 16.12 8.62
CA ASN A 132 18.90 15.69 9.63
C ASN A 132 18.30 14.72 10.66
N ILE A 133 17.39 13.82 10.24
CA ILE A 133 16.80 12.84 11.17
C ILE A 133 16.62 11.42 10.58
N HIS A 134 17.14 11.10 9.38
CA HIS A 134 17.06 9.72 8.87
C HIS A 134 18.34 9.19 8.19
N THR A 135 19.48 9.80 8.47
CA THR A 135 20.81 9.35 8.00
C THR A 135 21.41 8.23 8.85
N THR A 136 20.68 7.71 9.84
CA THR A 136 21.10 6.59 10.71
C THR A 136 20.67 5.22 10.21
N PHE A 137 20.31 5.08 8.92
CA PHE A 137 20.07 3.74 8.32
C PHE A 137 21.19 3.27 7.38
N GLY A 138 22.05 4.19 6.90
CA GLY A 138 23.20 3.84 6.04
C GLY A 138 24.45 3.38 6.79
N GLN A 139 24.63 3.80 8.05
CA GLN A 139 25.84 3.48 8.83
C GLN A 139 25.82 2.07 9.45
N HIS A 140 24.63 1.52 9.74
CA HIS A 140 24.50 0.18 10.34
C HIS A 140 24.71 -0.97 9.33
N PHE A 141 24.48 -0.73 8.04
CA PHE A 141 24.72 -1.72 6.98
C PHE A 141 26.22 -1.97 6.71
N LEU A 142 27.07 -0.95 6.92
CA LEU A 142 28.52 -1.13 6.81
C LEU A 142 29.12 -1.90 7.99
N GLN A 143 28.55 -1.80 9.21
CA GLN A 143 29.04 -2.57 10.36
C GLN A 143 28.65 -4.05 10.30
N PHE A 144 27.44 -4.39 9.84
CA PHE A 144 27.02 -5.80 9.73
C PHE A 144 27.79 -6.59 8.66
N THR A 145 28.29 -5.91 7.62
CA THR A 145 29.04 -6.57 6.53
C THR A 145 30.45 -6.95 6.99
N ILE A 146 31.10 -6.11 7.79
CA ILE A 146 32.47 -6.36 8.30
C ILE A 146 32.45 -7.46 9.37
N ALA A 147 31.46 -7.47 10.27
CA ALA A 147 31.36 -8.51 11.32
C ALA A 147 31.12 -9.91 10.74
N ASN A 148 30.29 -10.05 9.70
CA ASN A 148 30.01 -11.33 9.05
C ASN A 148 31.16 -11.84 8.16
N ALA A 149 31.94 -10.93 7.57
CA ALA A 149 33.15 -11.29 6.83
C ALA A 149 34.26 -11.83 7.78
N ILE A 150 34.40 -11.26 8.97
CA ILE A 150 35.39 -11.71 9.96
C ILE A 150 34.98 -13.07 10.57
N PHE A 151 33.70 -13.32 10.84
CA PHE A 151 33.24 -14.59 11.42
C PHE A 151 33.32 -15.78 10.43
N THR A 152 33.19 -15.52 9.13
CA THR A 152 33.25 -16.57 8.09
C THR A 152 34.70 -17.03 7.82
N ILE A 153 35.68 -16.14 7.95
CA ILE A 153 37.11 -16.48 7.75
C ILE A 153 37.65 -17.31 8.94
N LEU A 154 37.05 -17.22 10.13
CA LEU A 154 37.49 -17.99 11.31
C LEU A 154 36.97 -19.44 11.37
N ALA A 155 36.09 -19.85 10.44
CA ALA A 155 35.44 -21.17 10.46
C ALA A 155 35.92 -22.14 9.35
N HIS A 156 37.09 -21.88 8.76
CA HIS A 156 37.77 -22.85 7.89
C HIS A 156 39.24 -22.99 8.29
N SER A 157 39.48 -23.58 9.46
CA SER A 157 40.78 -24.18 9.76
C SER A 157 40.76 -25.65 9.33
N PRO A 158 41.63 -26.06 8.40
CA PRO A 158 41.71 -27.44 7.91
C PRO A 158 42.22 -28.36 9.03
N LYS A 159 41.55 -29.50 9.22
CA LYS A 159 42.07 -30.58 10.08
C LYS A 159 43.35 -31.12 9.45
N ASN A 160 44.47 -30.87 10.13
CA ASN A 160 45.76 -31.47 9.87
C ASN A 160 45.71 -32.98 10.16
N ASP A 161 45.81 -33.81 9.13
CA ASP A 161 46.25 -35.20 9.23
C ASP A 161 47.65 -35.31 8.62
N PHE A 162 48.68 -35.03 9.41
CA PHE A 162 50.03 -35.54 9.16
C PHE A 162 50.58 -36.11 10.46
N ALA A 163 50.45 -37.43 10.56
CA ALA A 163 51.00 -38.25 11.63
C ALA A 163 52.54 -38.28 11.55
N LEU A 164 53.19 -37.52 12.43
CA LEU A 164 54.61 -37.68 12.76
C LEU A 164 54.74 -38.70 13.90
N LYS A 165 55.03 -39.95 13.54
CA LYS A 165 55.48 -40.99 14.48
C LYS A 165 56.91 -40.65 14.91
N LYS A 166 57.09 -40.15 16.14
CA LYS A 166 58.34 -40.28 16.89
C LYS A 166 58.11 -41.28 18.01
N GLY A 167 58.75 -42.45 17.90
CA GLY A 167 58.99 -43.38 18.99
C GLY A 167 60.49 -43.61 19.07
N PHE A 168 61.11 -42.96 20.06
CA PHE A 168 62.47 -43.23 20.54
C PHE A 168 62.58 -44.69 21.01
N ILE A 169 63.75 -45.32 20.86
CA ILE A 169 64.43 -46.07 21.94
C ILE A 169 65.87 -46.43 21.52
N CYS A 170 66.76 -46.14 22.48
CA CYS A 170 68.09 -46.68 22.82
C CYS A 170 69.36 -46.49 21.97
N CYS A 171 70.31 -45.87 22.68
CA CYS A 171 71.76 -46.00 22.58
C CYS A 171 72.25 -47.42 22.92
N THR A 172 73.38 -47.83 22.33
CA THR A 172 74.67 -48.34 22.90
C THR A 172 75.44 -48.99 21.74
N PHE A 173 76.52 -48.41 21.21
CA PHE A 173 77.93 -48.52 21.60
C PHE A 173 78.53 -49.95 21.57
N SER A 174 79.59 -50.05 20.74
CA SER A 174 80.56 -51.13 20.49
C SER A 174 80.22 -52.27 19.54
#